data_AF-U2EX96-F1
#
_entry.id   AF-U2EX96-F1
#
_cell.length_a   1.000
_cell.length_b   1.000
_cell.length_c   1.000
_cell.angle_alpha   90.00
_cell.angle_beta   90.00
_cell.angle_gamma   90.00
#
_symmetry.space_group_name_H-M   'P 1'
#
loop_
_entity.id
_entity.type
_entity.pdbx_description
1 polymer ?
#
loop_
_entity_poly.entity_id
_entity_poly.type
_entity_poly.pdbx_seq_one_letter_code
_entity_poly.pdbx_strand_id
1 'polypeptide(L)'
;MARSLFLLTILLNFAFCLEEFIFWAKVDTTNHIIAHEEISFSKAMTLSPNPKPKFLCQIDAFKDENTTTLGFLYLHKDEIFDCFALKKVMIKNELHVKNAQISNASNLKILPVRFMVEFKPKSAIIGTLQ
;
A
#
# COMPACT_ATOMS: atom_id res chain seq x y z
N MET A 1 50.63 -6.64 5.48
CA MET A 1 49.74 -5.48 5.27
C MET A 1 48.48 -5.96 4.56
N ALA A 2 47.53 -6.54 5.30
CA ALA A 2 46.30 -7.14 4.73
C ALA A 2 45.08 -7.07 5.68
N ARG A 3 45.21 -6.34 6.80
CA ARG A 3 44.15 -6.26 7.83
C ARG A 3 43.16 -5.11 7.62
N SER A 4 43.47 -4.15 6.74
CA SER A 4 42.62 -2.97 6.50
C SER A 4 41.54 -3.21 5.42
N LEU A 5 41.76 -4.18 4.51
CA LEU A 5 40.87 -4.40 3.36
C LEU A 5 39.59 -5.19 3.68
N PHE A 6 39.55 -5.92 4.80
CA PHE A 6 38.38 -6.72 5.17
C PHE A 6 37.28 -5.91 5.89
N LEU A 7 37.61 -4.74 6.45
CA LEU A 7 36.63 -3.86 7.09
C LEU A 7 35.80 -3.06 6.06
N LEU A 8 36.35 -2.82 4.86
CA LEU A 8 35.67 -2.09 3.79
C LEU A 8 34.60 -2.91 3.06
N THR A 9 34.70 -4.24 3.05
CA THR A 9 33.72 -5.12 2.37
C THR A 9 32.49 -5.44 3.24
N ILE A 10 32.58 -5.26 4.56
CA ILE A 10 31.46 -5.52 5.49
C ILE A 10 30.49 -4.32 5.52
N LEU A 11 30.96 -3.11 5.24
CA LEU A 11 30.12 -1.90 5.19
C LEU A 11 29.20 -1.80 3.96
N LEU A 12 29.45 -2.56 2.88
CA LEU A 12 28.68 -2.47 1.65
C LEU A 12 27.36 -3.27 1.64
N ASN A 13 27.10 -4.11 2.65
CA ASN A 13 26.03 -5.13 2.58
C ASN A 13 24.79 -4.86 3.45
N PHE A 14 24.62 -3.66 4.02
CA PHE A 14 23.52 -3.40 4.96
C PHE A 14 22.61 -2.20 4.62
N ALA A 15 22.53 -1.81 3.35
CA ALA A 15 21.69 -0.69 2.92
C ALA A 15 20.34 -1.08 2.31
N PHE A 16 19.96 -2.36 2.28
CA PHE A 16 18.59 -2.75 1.94
C PHE A 16 17.71 -2.65 3.18
N CYS A 17 17.29 -1.43 3.50
CA CYS A 17 16.14 -1.23 4.38
C CYS A 17 14.90 -1.70 3.61
N LEU A 18 14.56 -2.98 3.76
CA LEU A 18 13.33 -3.55 3.24
C LEU A 18 12.17 -3.01 4.11
N GLU A 19 11.71 -1.81 3.79
CA GLU A 19 10.57 -1.20 4.47
C GLU A 19 9.28 -1.94 4.10
N GLU A 20 8.55 -2.40 5.11
CA GLU A 20 7.21 -2.94 4.96
C GLU A 20 6.18 -1.86 5.30
N PHE A 21 5.08 -1.85 4.55
CA PHE A 21 3.97 -0.93 4.74
C PHE A 21 2.67 -1.70 4.89
N ILE A 22 1.70 -1.07 5.53
CA ILE A 22 0.33 -1.54 5.64
C ILE A 22 -0.55 -0.57 4.85
N PHE A 23 -1.31 -1.13 3.92
CA PHE A 23 -2.35 -0.45 3.17
C PHE A 23 -3.72 -0.92 3.64
N TRP A 24 -4.66 0.01 3.80
CA TRP A 24 -6.07 -0.29 3.94
C TRP A 24 -6.89 0.84 3.33
N ALA A 25 -8.13 0.53 2.96
CA ALA A 25 -9.04 1.52 2.42
C ALA A 25 -10.49 1.23 2.81
N LYS A 26 -11.29 2.30 2.91
CA LYS A 26 -12.71 2.25 3.23
C LYS A 26 -13.47 3.23 2.34
N VAL A 27 -14.51 2.74 1.69
CA VAL A 27 -15.42 3.54 0.86
C VAL A 27 -16.84 3.27 1.32
N ASP A 28 -17.55 4.33 1.71
CA ASP A 28 -18.95 4.28 2.09
C ASP A 28 -19.77 5.01 1.02
N THR A 29 -20.82 4.37 0.51
CA THR A 29 -21.73 4.98 -0.47
C THR A 29 -23.15 5.04 0.07
N THR A 30 -23.85 6.10 -0.29
CA THR A 30 -25.29 6.28 -0.03
C THR A 30 -25.98 6.59 -1.35
N ASN A 31 -27.02 5.85 -1.69
CA ASN A 31 -27.75 5.96 -2.96
C ASN A 31 -26.82 5.92 -4.19
N HIS A 32 -25.82 5.04 -4.15
CA HIS A 32 -24.80 4.88 -5.20
C HIS A 32 -23.84 6.08 -5.37
N ILE A 33 -23.86 7.05 -4.45
CA ILE A 33 -22.94 8.19 -4.40
C ILE A 33 -21.92 7.96 -3.29
N ILE A 34 -20.63 8.22 -3.54
CA ILE A 34 -19.57 8.12 -2.52
C ILE A 34 -19.84 9.19 -1.45
N ALA A 35 -20.11 8.75 -0.23
CA ALA A 35 -20.36 9.61 0.92
C ALA A 35 -19.08 9.84 1.74
N HIS A 36 -18.21 8.83 1.81
CA HIS A 36 -16.95 8.90 2.52
C HIS A 36 -15.95 7.94 1.90
N GLU A 37 -14.69 8.39 1.77
CA GLU A 37 -13.58 7.61 1.28
C GLU A 37 -12.35 7.89 2.15
N GLU A 38 -11.67 6.83 2.54
CA GLU A 38 -10.44 6.88 3.32
C GLU A 38 -9.46 5.86 2.77
N ILE A 39 -8.29 6.34 2.36
CA ILE A 39 -7.16 5.52 1.91
C ILE A 39 -5.98 5.83 2.84
N SER A 40 -5.34 4.80 3.38
CA SER A 40 -4.28 4.98 4.37
C SER A 40 -3.09 4.08 4.13
N PHE A 41 -1.91 4.67 4.32
CA PHE A 41 -0.62 4.02 4.33
C PHE A 41 0.07 4.25 5.66
N SER A 42 0.68 3.19 6.19
CA SER A 42 1.49 3.26 7.40
C SER A 42 2.70 2.34 7.29
N LYS A 43 3.79 2.67 7.96
CA LYS A 43 4.94 1.78 8.07
C LYS A 43 4.61 0.62 9.02
N ALA A 44 4.95 -0.60 8.65
CA ALA A 44 4.73 -1.76 9.50
C ALA A 44 5.65 -1.70 10.73
N MET A 45 5.11 -1.97 11.91
CA MET A 45 5.87 -1.99 13.17
C MET A 45 6.79 -3.20 13.31
N THR A 46 6.48 -4.29 12.61
CA THR A 46 7.25 -5.52 12.59
C THR A 46 7.52 -5.92 11.16
N LEU A 47 8.66 -6.57 10.92
CA LEU A 47 9.00 -7.13 9.61
C LEU A 47 8.61 -8.60 9.56
N SER A 48 8.23 -9.04 8.38
CA SER A 48 7.92 -10.43 8.08
C SER A 48 9.21 -11.26 8.09
N PRO A 49 9.23 -12.46 8.69
CA PRO A 49 10.41 -13.32 8.64
C PRO A 49 10.59 -13.83 7.21
N ASN A 50 11.71 -13.48 6.56
CA ASN A 50 12.03 -13.82 5.17
C ASN A 50 10.96 -13.33 4.16
N PRO A 51 10.83 -12.00 3.96
CA PRO A 51 9.81 -11.44 3.10
C PRO A 51 10.01 -11.92 1.65
N LYS A 52 8.96 -12.48 1.06
CA LYS A 52 8.92 -12.87 -0.36
C LYS A 52 7.78 -12.11 -1.02
N PRO A 53 8.02 -10.87 -1.48
CA PRO A 53 6.97 -10.05 -2.08
C PRO A 53 6.48 -10.70 -3.38
N LYS A 54 5.18 -10.91 -3.48
CA LYS A 54 4.52 -11.30 -4.73
C LYS A 54 4.18 -10.02 -5.49
N PHE A 55 4.71 -9.88 -6.71
CA PHE A 55 4.41 -8.75 -7.59
C PHE A 55 2.90 -8.48 -7.67
N LEU A 56 2.53 -7.22 -7.47
CA LEU A 56 1.16 -6.74 -7.58
C LEU A 56 1.00 -5.84 -8.80
N CYS A 57 1.76 -4.75 -8.84
CA CYS A 57 1.70 -3.77 -9.92
C CYS A 57 2.98 -2.93 -9.96
N GLN A 58 3.07 -2.07 -10.98
CA GLN A 58 4.13 -1.08 -11.15
C GLN A 58 3.49 0.30 -11.32
N ILE A 59 4.04 1.29 -10.63
CA ILE A 59 3.71 2.70 -10.78
C ILE A 59 4.81 3.34 -11.63
N ASP A 60 4.46 3.93 -12.77
CA ASP A 60 5.41 4.55 -13.70
C ASP A 60 5.75 5.98 -13.28
N ALA A 61 6.36 6.10 -12.10
CA ALA A 61 6.81 7.36 -11.53
C ALA A 61 8.21 7.21 -10.90
N PHE A 62 9.00 8.29 -10.98
CA PHE A 62 10.26 8.38 -10.26
C PHE A 62 10.03 8.92 -8.86
N LYS A 63 10.80 8.43 -7.89
CA LYS A 63 10.81 8.98 -6.53
C LYS A 63 11.90 10.06 -6.45
N ASP A 64 11.50 11.31 -6.22
CA ASP A 64 12.45 12.39 -5.92
C ASP A 64 13.23 12.11 -4.61
N GLU A 65 14.47 12.59 -4.54
CA GLU A 65 15.36 12.35 -3.40
C GLU A 65 14.82 12.97 -2.11
N ASN A 66 14.13 14.12 -2.22
CA ASN A 66 13.54 14.82 -1.08
C ASN A 66 12.22 14.21 -0.60
N THR A 67 11.62 13.33 -1.40
CA THR A 67 10.31 12.75 -1.10
C THR A 67 10.49 11.51 -0.22
N THR A 68 9.79 11.46 0.91
CA THR A 68 9.76 10.27 1.77
C THR A 68 9.00 9.12 1.09
N THR A 69 9.29 7.86 1.45
CA THR A 69 8.55 6.71 0.90
C THR A 69 7.03 6.86 1.12
N LEU A 70 6.61 7.25 2.33
CA LEU A 70 5.20 7.53 2.62
C LEU A 70 4.64 8.68 1.78
N GLY A 71 5.41 9.75 1.57
CA GLY A 71 5.00 10.86 0.72
C GLY A 71 4.73 10.41 -0.72
N PHE A 72 5.59 9.56 -1.28
CA PHE A 72 5.38 8.95 -2.60
C PHE A 72 4.10 8.09 -2.62
N LEU A 73 3.89 7.26 -1.60
CA LEU A 73 2.70 6.39 -1.53
C LEU A 73 1.40 7.21 -1.47
N TYR A 74 1.36 8.30 -0.71
CA TYR A 74 0.19 9.17 -0.67
C TYR A 74 0.00 9.99 -1.95
N LEU A 75 1.09 10.38 -2.63
CA LEU A 75 1.02 11.09 -3.91
C LEU A 75 0.36 10.21 -4.99
N HIS A 76 0.68 8.91 -5.00
CA HIS A 76 0.14 7.93 -5.94
C HIS A 76 -0.96 7.05 -5.33
N LYS A 77 -1.69 7.57 -4.34
CA LYS A 77 -2.65 6.78 -3.53
C LYS A 77 -3.73 6.09 -4.36
N ASP A 78 -4.21 6.75 -5.41
CA ASP A 78 -5.33 6.28 -6.23
C ASP A 78 -4.87 5.17 -7.19
N GLU A 79 -3.71 5.36 -7.82
CA GLU A 79 -3.06 4.33 -8.65
C GLU A 79 -2.74 3.06 -7.82
N ILE A 80 -2.27 3.26 -6.58
CA ILE A 80 -1.97 2.15 -5.68
C ILE A 80 -3.28 1.47 -5.22
N PHE A 81 -4.33 2.23 -4.93
CA PHE A 81 -5.64 1.67 -4.57
C PHE A 81 -6.16 0.73 -5.66
N ASP A 82 -6.06 1.11 -6.92
CA ASP A 82 -6.45 0.28 -8.06
C ASP A 82 -5.68 -1.04 -8.12
N CYS A 83 -4.40 -1.05 -7.74
CA CYS A 83 -3.61 -2.29 -7.64
C CYS A 83 -4.18 -3.27 -6.62
N PHE A 84 -4.81 -2.78 -5.55
CA PHE A 84 -5.39 -3.60 -4.49
C PHE A 84 -6.88 -3.90 -4.68
N ALA A 85 -7.56 -3.27 -5.64
CA ALA A 85 -8.99 -3.47 -5.91
C ALA A 85 -9.36 -4.95 -6.20
N LEU A 86 -8.42 -5.74 -6.73
CA LEU A 86 -8.59 -7.17 -7.00
C LEU A 86 -8.26 -8.10 -5.80
N LYS A 87 -7.83 -7.55 -4.66
CA LYS A 87 -7.52 -8.32 -3.44
C LYS A 87 -8.75 -8.46 -2.54
N LYS A 88 -8.62 -9.15 -1.40
CA LYS A 88 -9.74 -9.49 -0.48
C LYS A 88 -10.51 -8.23 -0.01
N VAL A 89 -11.55 -7.88 -0.73
CA VAL A 89 -12.48 -6.78 -0.40
C VAL A 89 -13.63 -7.35 0.45
N MET A 90 -13.94 -6.68 1.56
CA MET A 90 -15.17 -6.89 2.31
C MET A 90 -16.23 -5.91 1.81
N ILE A 91 -17.39 -6.41 1.42
CA ILE A 91 -18.52 -5.60 0.96
C ILE A 91 -19.71 -5.87 1.87
N LYS A 92 -20.28 -4.83 2.47
CA LYS A 92 -21.53 -4.89 3.25
C LYS A 92 -22.54 -3.94 2.62
N ASN A 93 -23.76 -4.39 2.37
CA ASN A 93 -24.82 -3.57 1.79
C ASN A 93 -26.03 -3.56 2.72
N GLU A 94 -26.61 -2.38 2.95
CA GLU A 94 -27.76 -2.15 3.82
C GLU A 94 -28.82 -1.38 3.01
N LEU A 95 -30.06 -1.89 3.03
CA LEU A 95 -31.19 -1.28 2.35
C LEU A 95 -32.18 -0.77 3.39
N HIS A 96 -32.44 0.53 3.38
CA HIS A 96 -33.37 1.18 4.30
C HIS A 96 -34.61 1.65 3.53
N VAL A 97 -35.79 1.20 3.96
CA VAL A 97 -37.09 1.65 3.44
C VAL A 97 -37.85 2.35 4.56
N LYS A 98 -38.16 3.64 4.39
CA LYS A 98 -39.03 4.40 5.30
C LYS A 98 -39.95 5.30 4.48
N ASN A 99 -41.26 5.26 4.76
CA ASN A 99 -42.28 6.16 4.20
C ASN A 99 -42.14 6.41 2.68
N ALA A 100 -42.11 5.33 1.88
CA ALA A 100 -41.93 5.35 0.42
C ALA A 100 -40.60 5.92 -0.12
N GLN A 101 -39.66 6.31 0.75
CA GLN A 101 -38.27 6.58 0.38
C GLN A 101 -37.44 5.30 0.53
N ILE A 102 -36.70 4.98 -0.55
CA ILE A 102 -35.73 3.88 -0.58
C ILE A 102 -34.35 4.52 -0.54
N SER A 103 -33.54 4.13 0.44
CA SER A 103 -32.13 4.50 0.49
C SER A 103 -31.24 3.28 0.59
N ASN A 104 -30.18 3.25 -0.21
CA ASN A 104 -29.20 2.16 -0.25
C ASN A 104 -27.89 2.65 0.35
N ALA A 105 -27.34 1.96 1.32
CA ALA A 105 -26.02 2.23 1.87
C ALA A 105 -25.10 1.04 1.60
N SER A 106 -23.93 1.27 1.00
CA SER A 106 -22.93 0.22 0.84
C SER A 106 -21.61 0.62 1.48
N ASN A 107 -20.94 -0.35 2.09
CA ASN A 107 -19.67 -0.19 2.77
C ASN A 107 -18.68 -1.17 2.13
N LEU A 108 -17.63 -0.63 1.54
CA LEU A 108 -16.54 -1.38 0.94
C LEU A 108 -15.28 -1.14 1.77
N LYS A 109 -14.64 -2.23 2.20
CA LYS A 109 -13.43 -2.20 3.03
C LYS A 109 -12.38 -3.14 2.46
N ILE A 110 -11.19 -2.60 2.21
CA ILE A 110 -10.01 -3.41 1.98
C ILE A 110 -9.35 -3.63 3.33
N LEU A 111 -9.25 -4.90 3.75
CA LEU A 111 -8.58 -5.27 4.98
C LEU A 111 -7.10 -4.89 4.94
N PRO A 112 -6.46 -4.62 6.10
CA PRO A 112 -5.04 -4.30 6.14
C PRO A 112 -4.18 -5.32 5.39
N VAL A 113 -3.50 -4.85 4.33
CA VAL A 113 -2.59 -5.65 3.51
C VAL A 113 -1.17 -5.16 3.74
N ARG A 114 -0.27 -6.11 4.05
CA ARG A 114 1.17 -5.84 4.08
C ARG A 114 1.73 -5.85 2.68
N PHE A 115 2.53 -4.85 2.37
CA PHE A 115 3.20 -4.74 1.08
C PHE A 115 4.57 -4.09 1.21
N MET A 116 5.34 -4.21 0.14
CA MET A 116 6.65 -3.60 -0.02
C MET A 116 6.66 -2.79 -1.31
N VAL A 117 7.49 -1.75 -1.31
CA VAL A 117 7.76 -0.94 -2.50
C VAL A 117 9.26 -1.00 -2.82
N GLU A 118 9.58 -1.32 -4.06
CA GLU A 118 10.93 -1.26 -4.59
C GLU A 118 11.03 -0.14 -5.61
N PHE A 119 11.88 0.86 -5.33
CA PHE A 119 12.10 1.98 -6.23
C PHE A 119 13.15 1.63 -7.30
N LYS A 120 12.76 1.78 -8.56
CA LYS A 120 13.62 1.75 -9.74
C LYS A 120 13.78 3.19 -10.27
N PRO A 121 14.73 3.45 -11.19
CA PRO A 121 15.00 4.81 -11.67
C PRO A 121 13.80 5.54 -12.31
N LYS A 122 12.80 4.80 -12.80
CA LYS A 122 11.63 5.36 -13.51
C LYS A 122 10.29 4.78 -13.04
N SER A 123 10.32 3.90 -12.05
CA SER A 123 9.11 3.23 -11.59
C SER A 123 9.23 2.77 -10.14
N ALA A 124 8.09 2.51 -9.51
CA ALA A 124 8.00 1.87 -8.21
C ALA A 124 7.25 0.55 -8.35
N ILE A 125 7.88 -0.54 -7.92
CA ILE A 125 7.30 -1.89 -7.97
C ILE A 125 6.62 -2.16 -6.64
N ILE A 126 5.33 -2.48 -6.67
CA ILE A 126 4.54 -2.82 -5.49
C ILE A 126 4.40 -4.34 -5.40
N GLY A 127 4.76 -4.91 -4.26
CA GLY A 127 4.65 -6.34 -3.99
C GLY A 127 3.89 -6.62 -2.68
N THR A 128 2.92 -7.54 -2.72
CA THR A 128 2.20 -7.95 -1.50
C THR A 128 2.96 -9.04 -0.74
N LEU A 129 2.94 -8.97 0.58
CA LEU A 129 3.42 -10.02 1.46
C LEU A 129 2.26 -10.93 1.88
N GLN A 130 2.43 -12.24 1.75
CA GLN A 130 1.45 -13.26 2.18
C GLN A 130 1.91 -13.96 3.45
#